data_AF-A0A5S3Y839-F1
#
_entry.id   AF-A0A5S3Y839-F1
#
_cell.length_a   1.000
_cell.length_b   1.000
_cell.length_c   1.000
_cell.angle_alpha   90.00
_cell.angle_beta   90.00
_cell.angle_gamma   90.00
#
_symmetry.space_group_name_H-M   'P 1'
#
loop_
_entity.id
_entity.type
_entity.pdbx_description
1 polymer ?
#
loop_
_entity_poly.entity_id
_entity_poly.type
_entity_poly.pdbx_seq_one_letter_code
_entity_poly.pdbx_strand_id
1 'polypeptide(L)'
;LSVQAANTLQDAVRNVSGLSQAGNNYGIGDNLILRGLGVSYTYDGMYGGADLGNSFNPTRTLSNIESIEVLKGPATGLYGIGAAGGVINLVEKKPLATEQYEVKGVAGAWDTYGLMLDANG
;
A
#
# COMPACT_ATOMS: atom_id res chain seq x y z
N LEU A 1 9.78 4.52 -2.42
CA LEU A 1 8.85 4.06 -3.49
C LEU A 1 9.34 4.39 -4.91
N SER A 2 9.98 5.53 -5.14
CA SER A 2 10.48 5.96 -6.47
C SER A 2 11.54 5.05 -7.11
N VAL A 3 12.41 4.41 -6.32
CA VAL A 3 13.47 3.51 -6.82
C VAL A 3 12.92 2.25 -7.51
N GLN A 4 11.67 1.88 -7.21
CA GLN A 4 11.06 0.66 -7.72
C GLN A 4 10.03 0.90 -8.85
N ALA A 5 9.76 2.17 -9.20
CA ALA A 5 8.70 2.54 -10.14
C ALA A 5 7.37 1.82 -9.85
N ALA A 6 7.04 1.66 -8.56
CA ALA A 6 5.86 0.94 -8.12
C ALA A 6 4.61 1.82 -8.31
N ASN A 7 3.69 1.38 -9.16
CA ASN A 7 2.43 2.09 -9.43
C ASN A 7 1.26 1.53 -8.61
N THR A 8 1.43 0.33 -8.05
CA THR A 8 0.43 -0.36 -7.23
C THR A 8 1.04 -0.75 -5.89
N LEU A 9 0.20 -0.97 -4.87
CA LEU A 9 0.65 -1.51 -3.59
C LEU A 9 1.39 -2.83 -3.80
N GLN A 10 0.83 -3.73 -4.63
CA GLN A 10 1.44 -4.99 -5.01
C GLN A 10 2.89 -4.84 -5.51
N ASP A 11 3.15 -3.89 -6.42
CA ASP A 11 4.50 -3.65 -6.95
C ASP A 11 5.46 -3.18 -5.87
N ALA A 12 4.99 -2.35 -4.94
CA ALA A 12 5.80 -1.79 -3.87
C ALA A 12 6.23 -2.83 -2.84
N VAL A 13 5.41 -3.87 -2.62
CA VAL A 13 5.66 -4.90 -1.61
C VAL A 13 6.10 -6.25 -2.18
N ARG A 14 6.26 -6.38 -3.51
CA ARG A 14 6.66 -7.64 -4.17
C ARG A 14 7.98 -8.24 -3.67
N ASN A 15 8.87 -7.40 -3.14
CA ASN A 15 10.16 -7.83 -2.59
C ASN A 15 10.08 -8.30 -1.12
N VAL A 16 8.91 -8.22 -0.49
CA VAL A 16 8.72 -8.64 0.90
C VAL A 16 8.63 -10.16 0.98
N SER A 17 9.58 -10.78 1.68
CA SER A 17 9.64 -12.24 1.84
C SER A 17 8.35 -12.82 2.43
N GLY A 18 7.79 -13.84 1.77
CA GLY A 18 6.60 -14.54 2.26
C GLY A 18 5.30 -13.77 2.06
N LEU A 19 5.34 -12.62 1.38
CA LEU A 19 4.16 -11.94 0.90
C LEU A 19 3.84 -12.44 -0.51
N SER A 20 2.57 -12.74 -0.78
CA SER A 20 2.10 -13.12 -2.10
C SER A 20 0.69 -12.61 -2.33
N GLN A 21 0.24 -12.63 -3.58
CA GLN A 21 -1.12 -12.27 -3.94
C GLN A 21 -1.99 -13.54 -3.94
N ALA A 22 -3.09 -13.53 -3.18
CA ALA A 22 -4.05 -14.65 -3.15
C ALA A 22 -5.08 -14.60 -4.31
N GLY A 23 -5.17 -13.47 -5.02
CA GLY A 23 -5.98 -13.28 -6.21
C GLY A 23 -5.89 -11.85 -6.73
N ASN A 24 -6.30 -11.59 -7.98
CA ASN A 24 -6.14 -10.26 -8.59
C ASN A 24 -7.39 -9.36 -8.51
N ASN A 25 -8.46 -9.80 -7.84
CA ASN A 25 -9.77 -9.13 -7.78
C ASN A 25 -10.17 -8.36 -9.07
N TYR A 26 -9.93 -8.94 -10.25
CA TYR A 26 -10.19 -8.31 -11.56
C TYR A 26 -9.54 -6.93 -11.77
N GLY A 27 -8.39 -6.68 -11.13
CA GLY A 27 -7.70 -5.39 -11.16
C GLY A 27 -8.33 -4.31 -10.28
N ILE A 28 -9.32 -4.69 -9.45
CA ILE A 28 -10.05 -3.76 -8.58
C ILE A 28 -9.45 -3.74 -7.17
N GLY A 29 -8.58 -4.69 -6.79
CA GLY A 29 -7.98 -4.62 -5.47
C GLY A 29 -6.77 -5.50 -5.20
N ASP A 30 -6.00 -5.06 -4.21
CA ASP A 30 -4.79 -5.72 -3.73
C ASP A 30 -5.16 -6.79 -2.69
N ASN A 31 -5.35 -8.05 -3.13
CA ASN A 31 -5.57 -9.18 -2.23
C ASN A 31 -4.25 -9.83 -1.84
N LEU A 32 -3.55 -9.25 -0.87
CA LEU A 32 -2.27 -9.72 -0.37
C LEU A 32 -2.46 -10.70 0.78
N ILE A 33 -1.59 -11.70 0.85
CA ILE A 33 -1.50 -12.66 1.93
C ILE A 33 -0.05 -12.77 2.38
N LEU A 34 0.14 -13.12 3.65
CA LEU A 34 1.44 -13.29 4.26
C LEU A 34 1.56 -14.69 4.84
N ARG A 35 2.48 -15.49 4.28
CA ARG A 35 2.70 -16.90 4.61
C ARG A 35 1.41 -17.75 4.50
N GLY A 36 0.56 -17.46 3.51
CA GLY A 36 -0.69 -18.19 3.30
C GLY A 36 -1.88 -17.71 4.14
N LEU A 37 -1.69 -16.69 4.99
CA LEU A 37 -2.71 -16.15 5.89
C LEU A 37 -3.11 -14.73 5.49
N GLY A 38 -4.34 -14.34 5.79
CA GLY A 38 -4.86 -12.99 5.53
C GLY A 38 -4.10 -11.91 6.30
N VAL A 39 -3.99 -10.73 5.69
CA VAL A 39 -3.40 -9.53 6.29
C VAL A 39 -4.45 -8.46 6.53
N SER A 40 -4.24 -7.65 7.57
CA SER A 40 -5.02 -6.43 7.78
C SER A 40 -4.30 -5.22 7.18
N TYR A 41 -5.07 -4.23 6.72
CA TYR A 41 -4.54 -2.97 6.18
C TYR A 41 -4.81 -1.82 7.14
N THR A 42 -3.81 -0.97 7.37
CA THR A 42 -3.91 0.20 8.24
C THR A 42 -3.34 1.46 7.58
N TYR A 43 -3.83 2.62 8.03
CA TYR A 43 -3.26 3.93 7.72
C TYR A 43 -2.79 4.57 9.00
N ASP A 44 -1.51 4.94 9.05
CA ASP A 44 -0.91 5.55 10.24
C ASP A 44 -1.24 4.80 11.54
N GLY A 45 -1.28 3.47 11.46
CA GLY A 45 -1.60 2.57 12.58
C GLY A 45 -3.10 2.43 12.91
N MET A 46 -3.98 3.18 12.26
CA MET A 46 -5.42 3.04 12.39
C MET A 46 -5.98 2.07 11.37
N TYR A 47 -7.00 1.29 11.75
CA TYR A 47 -7.66 0.37 10.84
C TYR A 47 -8.21 1.15 9.63
N GLY A 48 -7.75 0.78 8.44
CA GLY A 48 -7.95 1.56 7.22
C GLY A 48 -9.34 1.45 6.59
N GLY A 49 -10.36 1.12 7.39
CA GLY A 49 -11.77 1.10 7.02
C GLY A 49 -12.06 0.36 5.72
N ALA A 50 -12.24 -0.96 5.81
CA ALA A 50 -13.01 -1.72 4.84
C ALA A 50 -13.60 -2.90 5.60
N ASP A 51 -14.92 -2.97 5.64
CA ASP A 51 -15.66 -4.04 6.29
C ASP A 51 -15.14 -5.43 5.90
N LEU A 52 -15.19 -6.31 6.89
CA LEU A 52 -14.69 -7.69 7.02
C LEU A 52 -15.11 -8.69 5.92
N GLY A 53 -15.18 -8.29 4.65
CA GLY A 53 -15.59 -9.22 3.58
C GLY A 53 -15.62 -8.68 2.16
N ASN A 54 -15.27 -7.41 1.92
CA ASN A 54 -15.31 -6.90 0.56
C ASN A 54 -13.92 -6.93 -0.09
N SER A 55 -13.74 -7.92 -0.98
CA SER A 55 -12.64 -8.04 -1.92
C SER A 55 -12.46 -6.81 -2.83
N PHE A 56 -13.35 -5.83 -2.75
CA PHE A 56 -13.30 -4.54 -3.44
C PHE A 56 -12.55 -3.49 -2.62
N ASN A 57 -11.29 -3.74 -2.26
CA ASN A 57 -10.43 -2.67 -1.80
C ASN A 57 -9.86 -1.97 -3.05
N PRO A 58 -10.45 -0.86 -3.56
CA PRO A 58 -10.02 -0.23 -4.80
C PRO A 58 -8.51 -0.05 -4.78
N THR A 59 -7.80 -0.41 -5.86
CA THR A 59 -6.35 -0.17 -5.97
C THR A 59 -6.06 1.28 -5.57
N ARG A 60 -5.42 1.45 -4.41
CA ARG A 60 -5.25 2.77 -3.81
C ARG A 60 -3.98 3.39 -4.38
N THR A 61 -4.09 4.64 -4.82
CA THR A 61 -2.91 5.39 -5.27
C THR A 61 -1.89 5.48 -4.14
N LEU A 62 -0.62 5.30 -4.46
CA LEU A 62 0.49 5.46 -3.52
C LEU A 62 1.04 6.90 -3.50
N SER A 63 0.38 7.85 -4.18
CA SER A 63 0.86 9.22 -4.34
C SER A 63 0.98 9.99 -3.01
N ASN A 64 0.10 9.74 -2.06
CA ASN A 64 0.12 10.34 -0.72
C ASN A 64 0.84 9.46 0.32
N ILE A 65 1.41 8.32 -0.09
CA ILE A 65 2.08 7.39 0.83
C ILE A 65 3.57 7.69 0.86
N GLU A 66 4.09 7.86 2.08
CA GLU A 66 5.51 8.05 2.33
C GLU A 66 6.23 6.71 2.43
N SER A 67 5.67 5.78 3.22
CA SER A 67 6.26 4.47 3.43
C SER A 67 5.20 3.38 3.61
N ILE A 68 5.61 2.14 3.33
CA ILE A 68 4.80 0.94 3.55
C ILE A 68 5.55 0.05 4.53
N GLU A 69 4.93 -0.27 5.65
CA GLU A 69 5.50 -1.11 6.68
C GLU A 69 4.76 -2.45 6.70
N VAL A 70 5.51 -3.55 6.76
CA VAL A 70 4.93 -4.89 6.80
C VAL A 70 5.33 -5.59 8.08
N LEU A 71 4.36 -5.75 8.97
CA LEU A 71 4.48 -6.55 10.18
C LEU A 71 4.10 -7.99 9.86
N LYS A 72 5.04 -8.92 10.03
CA LYS A 72 4.88 -10.34 9.71
C LYS A 72 4.46 -11.14 10.93
N GLY A 73 3.43 -11.97 10.77
CA GLY A 73 2.92 -12.88 11.81
C GLY A 73 1.75 -12.29 12.61
N PRO A 74 1.18 -13.06 13.56
CA PRO A 74 -0.04 -12.66 14.25
C PRO A 74 0.11 -11.33 14.99
N ALA A 75 -0.70 -10.34 14.61
CA ALA A 75 -0.67 -8.99 15.20
C ALA A 75 -2.01 -8.60 15.82
N THR A 76 -2.83 -9.60 16.18
CA THR A 76 -4.20 -9.43 16.68
C THR A 76 -4.27 -8.66 17.99
N GLY A 77 -3.20 -8.66 18.80
CA GLY A 77 -3.13 -7.89 20.05
C GLY A 77 -3.11 -6.37 19.86
N LEU A 78 -2.61 -5.87 18.73
CA LEU A 78 -2.53 -4.43 18.43
C LEU A 78 -3.56 -3.99 17.39
N TYR A 79 -3.93 -4.88 16.45
CA TYR A 79 -4.73 -4.53 15.29
C TYR A 79 -6.06 -5.30 15.19
N GLY A 80 -6.39 -6.12 16.18
CA GLY A 80 -7.68 -6.79 16.28
C GLY A 80 -7.85 -8.00 15.35
N ILE A 81 -9.10 -8.34 15.07
CA ILE A 81 -9.49 -9.53 14.31
C ILE A 81 -9.06 -9.38 12.84
N GLY A 82 -8.48 -10.42 12.24
CA GLY A 82 -8.11 -10.46 10.81
C GLY A 82 -6.60 -10.42 10.54
N ALA A 83 -5.78 -9.99 11.50
CA ALA A 83 -4.32 -9.86 11.34
C ALA A 83 -3.55 -11.18 11.61
N ALA A 84 -4.04 -12.32 11.10
CA ALA A 84 -3.44 -13.64 11.35
C ALA A 84 -2.10 -13.82 10.62
N GLY A 85 -2.00 -13.35 9.37
CA GLY A 85 -0.76 -13.29 8.61
C GLY A 85 0.09 -12.08 8.96
N GLY A 86 -0.54 -11.00 9.43
CA GLY A 86 0.11 -9.78 9.86
C GLY A 86 -0.61 -8.52 9.41
N VAL A 87 0.12 -7.42 9.32
CA VAL A 87 -0.41 -6.07 9.02
C VAL A 87 0.45 -5.39 7.98
N ILE A 88 -0.22 -4.75 7.02
CA ILE A 88 0.40 -3.82 6.07
C ILE A 88 -0.08 -2.42 6.45
N ASN A 89 0.85 -1.60 6.92
CA ASN A 89 0.59 -0.22 7.31
C ASN A 89 1.07 0.73 6.22
N LEU A 90 0.18 1.60 5.77
CA LEU A 90 0.45 2.65 4.81
C LEU A 90 0.64 3.94 5.62
N VAL A 91 1.87 4.46 5.63
CA VAL A 91 2.20 5.70 6.33
C VAL A 91 2.03 6.86 5.35
N GLU A 92 1.16 7.80 5.68
CA GLU A 92 0.87 8.94 4.83
C GLU A 92 1.97 10.00 4.94
N LYS A 93 2.20 10.73 3.84
CA LYS A 93 3.08 11.90 3.83
C LYS A 93 2.55 12.95 4.79
N LYS A 94 3.45 13.56 5.55
CA LYS A 94 3.13 14.64 6.48
C LYS A 94 3.55 16.01 5.90
N PRO A 95 2.85 17.08 6.33
CA PRO A 95 3.31 18.43 6.06
C PRO A 95 4.73 18.66 6.58
N LEU A 96 5.58 19.28 5.77
CA LEU A 96 6.93 19.68 6.13
C LEU A 96 6.92 21.13 6.60
N ALA A 97 7.75 21.46 7.59
CA ALA A 97 7.88 22.84 8.08
C ALA A 97 8.55 23.80 7.07
N THR A 98 9.08 23.28 5.98
CA THR A 98 9.71 24.04 4.91
C THR A 98 8.99 23.73 3.60
N GLU A 99 8.77 24.78 2.80
CA GLU A 99 8.11 24.64 1.50
C GLU A 99 8.95 23.75 0.57
N GLN A 100 8.31 22.75 -0.02
CA GLN A 100 8.91 21.85 -0.98
C GLN A 100 7.91 21.54 -2.09
N TYR A 101 8.39 21.53 -3.32
CA TYR A 101 7.59 21.21 -4.50
C TYR A 101 8.28 20.13 -5.30
N GLU A 102 7.52 19.11 -5.69
CA GLU A 102 8.02 17.98 -6.45
C GLU A 102 7.15 17.74 -7.68
N VAL A 103 7.78 17.50 -8.83
CA VAL A 103 7.11 17.13 -10.06
C VAL A 103 7.74 15.85 -10.59
N LYS A 104 6.93 14.83 -10.85
CA LYS A 104 7.37 13.54 -11.40
C LYS A 104 6.61 13.22 -12.67
N GLY A 105 7.34 12.93 -13.75
CA GLY A 105 6.80 12.40 -14.99
C GLY A 105 7.20 10.94 -15.17
N VAL A 106 6.30 10.12 -15.69
CA VAL A 106 6.52 8.71 -16.02
C VAL A 106 6.13 8.46 -17.46
N ALA A 107 6.99 7.73 -18.19
CA ALA A 107 6.71 7.18 -19.51
C ALA A 107 7.18 5.72 -19.53
N GLY A 108 6.38 4.82 -20.08
CA GLY A 108 6.63 3.38 -20.04
C GLY A 108 6.07 2.62 -21.24
N ALA A 109 6.27 1.30 -21.24
CA ALA A 109 5.75 0.42 -22.27
C ALA A 109 4.22 0.47 -22.36
N TRP A 110 3.66 0.04 -23.49
CA TRP A 110 2.21 0.05 -23.75
C TRP A 110 1.57 1.42 -23.57
N ASP A 111 2.24 2.47 -24.05
CA ASP A 111 1.73 3.86 -24.01
C ASP A 111 1.37 4.33 -22.59
N THR A 112 2.13 3.87 -21.59
CA THR A 112 1.94 4.28 -20.19
C THR A 112 2.56 5.67 -19.99
N TYR A 113 1.74 6.65 -19.60
CA TYR A 113 2.21 7.99 -19.23
C TYR A 113 1.57 8.43 -17.91
N GLY A 114 2.33 9.12 -17.07
CA GLY A 114 1.85 9.63 -15.79
C GLY A 114 2.53 10.95 -15.41
N LEU A 115 1.79 11.80 -14.71
CA LEU A 115 2.29 13.03 -14.13
C LEU A 115 1.83 13.12 -12.68
N MET A 116 2.74 13.48 -11.80
CA MET A 116 2.47 13.70 -10.38
C MET A 116 3.05 15.04 -9.96
N LEU A 117 2.25 15.76 -9.16
CA LEU A 117 2.61 17.02 -8.55
C LEU A 117 2.44 16.86 -7.04
N ASP A 118 3.44 17.29 -6.29
CA ASP A 118 3.41 17.32 -4.83
C ASP A 118 3.86 18.71 -4.38
N ALA A 119 3.12 19.27 -3.43
CA ALA A 119 3.37 20.58 -2.85
C ALA A 119 3.21 20.46 -1.34
N ASN A 120 4.27 20.83 -0.63
CA ASN A 120 4.39 20.63 0.80
C ASN A 120 4.80 21.95 1.47
N GLY A 121 4.30 22.22 2.67
CA GLY A 121 4.48 23.46 3.43
C GLY A 121 3.44 23.63 4.53
#